data_AF-A0A7X5N3G5-F1
#
_entry.id   AF-A0A7X5N3G5-F1
#
_cell.length_a   1.000
_cell.length_b   1.000
_cell.length_c   1.000
_cell.angle_alpha   90.00
_cell.angle_beta   90.00
_cell.angle_gamma   90.00
#
_symmetry.space_group_name_H-M   'P 1'
#
loop_
_entity.id
_entity.type
_entity.pdbx_description
1 polymer ?
#
loop_
_entity_poly.entity_id
_entity_poly.type
_entity_poly.pdbx_seq_one_letter_code
_entity_poly.pdbx_strand_id
1 'polypeptide(L)'
;AEAGTGTGKTYAYLVPALLSGLKTIVSTGTRALQDQLFHRDLPRVRAALGVGLRSALLKGRANYLCKYRTQQARGEPRLATPEQVSQFQRIVAWSGRT
;
A
#
# COMPACT_ATOMS: atom_id res chain seq x y z
N ALA A 1 -2.37 -12.52 -23.05
CA ALA A 1 -2.79 -13.87 -22.61
C ALA A 1 -3.91 -13.72 -21.60
N GLU A 2 -5.06 -14.31 -21.86
CA GLU A 2 -6.11 -14.48 -20.86
C GLU A 2 -5.77 -15.72 -20.02
N ALA A 3 -6.09 -15.68 -18.73
CA ALA A 3 -5.77 -16.77 -17.82
C ALA A 3 -6.89 -16.87 -16.78
N GLY A 4 -7.13 -18.05 -16.21
CA GLY A 4 -8.11 -18.20 -15.13
C GLY A 4 -7.62 -17.57 -13.83
N THR A 5 -8.50 -17.41 -12.84
CA THR A 5 -8.08 -17.22 -11.45
C THR A 5 -7.24 -18.43 -10.99
N GLY A 6 -6.26 -18.22 -10.10
CA GLY A 6 -5.41 -19.31 -9.58
C GLY A 6 -4.32 -19.86 -10.53
N THR A 7 -4.25 -19.41 -11.78
CA THR A 7 -3.30 -19.93 -12.79
C THR A 7 -1.88 -19.32 -12.73
N GLY A 8 -1.55 -18.55 -11.68
CA GLY A 8 -0.20 -17.99 -11.52
C GLY A 8 0.11 -16.76 -12.39
N LYS A 9 -0.90 -16.07 -12.96
CA LYS A 9 -0.72 -14.81 -13.72
C LYS A 9 0.23 -13.81 -13.06
N THR A 10 0.09 -13.64 -11.75
CA THR A 10 0.90 -12.68 -10.98
C THR A 10 2.39 -12.96 -11.13
N TYR A 11 2.80 -14.22 -11.01
CA TYR A 11 4.19 -14.59 -11.18
C TYR A 11 4.62 -14.52 -12.64
N ALA A 12 3.73 -14.87 -13.57
CA ALA A 12 4.01 -14.82 -15.01
C ALA A 12 4.43 -13.43 -15.50
N TYR A 13 3.87 -12.34 -14.95
CA TYR A 13 4.34 -10.98 -15.27
C TYR A 13 5.41 -10.44 -14.31
N LEU A 14 5.42 -10.83 -13.03
CA LEU A 14 6.41 -10.30 -12.07
C LEU A 14 7.82 -10.82 -12.32
N VAL A 15 7.98 -12.10 -12.66
CA VAL A 15 9.30 -12.70 -12.89
C VAL A 15 10.07 -11.99 -14.01
N PRO A 16 9.53 -11.89 -15.25
CA PRO A 16 10.25 -11.18 -16.31
C PRO A 16 10.40 -9.68 -16.03
N ALA A 17 9.43 -9.04 -15.38
CA ALA A 17 9.54 -7.62 -15.00
C ALA A 17 10.74 -7.37 -14.07
N LEU A 18 10.89 -8.20 -13.04
CA LEU A 18 11.99 -8.07 -12.08
C LEU A 18 13.35 -8.42 -12.72
N LEU A 19 13.42 -9.48 -13.53
CA LEU A 19 14.66 -9.87 -14.20
C LEU A 19 15.11 -8.87 -15.29
N SER A 20 14.17 -8.11 -15.86
CA SER A 20 14.51 -7.08 -16.85
C SER A 20 15.39 -5.96 -16.30
N GLY A 21 15.37 -5.71 -14.98
CA GLY A 21 16.04 -4.58 -14.36
C GLY A 21 15.49 -3.19 -14.76
N LEU A 22 14.44 -3.16 -15.58
CA LEU A 22 13.83 -1.92 -16.06
C LEU A 22 12.86 -1.33 -15.04
N LYS A 23 12.57 -0.04 -15.18
CA LYS A 23 11.51 0.62 -14.42
C LYS A 23 10.15 0.13 -14.93
N THR A 24 9.48 -0.71 -14.14
CA THR A 24 8.17 -1.29 -14.50
C THR A 24 7.06 -0.74 -13.62
N ILE A 25 5.89 -0.48 -14.23
CA ILE A 25 4.65 -0.19 -13.53
C ILE A 25 3.72 -1.39 -13.69
N VAL A 26 3.16 -1.86 -12.57
CA VAL A 26 2.12 -2.89 -12.56
C VAL A 26 0.83 -2.26 -12.06
N SER A 27 -0.22 -2.30 -12.88
CA SER A 27 -1.56 -1.82 -12.54
C SER A 27 -2.51 -2.99 -12.26
N THR A 28 -3.42 -2.82 -11.29
CA THR A 28 -4.39 -3.85 -10.90
C THR A 28 -5.77 -3.23 -10.70
N GLY A 29 -6.84 -4.04 -10.78
CA GLY A 29 -8.21 -3.54 -10.79
C GLY A 29 -8.76 -3.03 -9.44
N THR A 30 -8.17 -3.42 -8.30
CA THR A 30 -8.68 -3.00 -6.98
C THR A 30 -7.56 -2.74 -5.98
N ARG A 31 -7.83 -1.96 -4.93
CA ARG A 31 -6.88 -1.71 -3.84
C ARG A 31 -6.47 -3.00 -3.13
N ALA A 32 -7.41 -3.92 -2.92
CA ALA A 32 -7.14 -5.20 -2.27
C ALA A 32 -6.18 -6.07 -3.10
N LEU A 33 -6.36 -6.10 -4.43
CA LEU A 33 -5.43 -6.79 -5.33
C LEU A 33 -4.05 -6.13 -5.33
N GLN A 34 -4.00 -4.80 -5.27
CA GLN A 34 -2.75 -4.06 -5.17
C GLN A 34 -2.00 -4.39 -3.86
N ASP A 35 -2.72 -4.47 -2.74
CA ASP A 35 -2.15 -4.82 -1.43
C ASP A 35 -1.66 -6.27 -1.40
N GLN A 36 -2.43 -7.21 -1.96
CA GLN A 36 -2.00 -8.60 -2.11
C GLN A 36 -0.71 -8.68 -2.95
N LEU A 37 -0.69 -8.01 -4.10
CA LEU A 37 0.48 -8.00 -4.97
C LEU A 37 1.70 -7.45 -4.25
N PHE A 38 1.58 -6.31 -3.59
CA PHE A 38 2.71 -5.60 -2.99
C PHE A 38 3.23 -6.25 -1.71
N HIS A 39 2.33 -6.71 -0.83
CA HIS A 39 2.72 -7.23 0.49
C HIS A 39 2.93 -8.75 0.53
N ARG A 40 2.39 -9.50 -0.45
CA ARG A 40 2.48 -10.97 -0.46
C ARG A 40 3.23 -11.49 -1.68
N ASP A 41 2.78 -11.15 -2.88
CA ASP A 41 3.25 -11.82 -4.09
C ASP A 41 4.64 -11.29 -4.51
N LEU A 42 4.83 -9.97 -4.52
CA LEU A 42 6.10 -9.33 -4.88
C LEU A 42 7.26 -9.73 -3.95
N PRO A 43 7.14 -9.71 -2.61
CA PRO A 43 8.21 -10.16 -1.73
C PRO A 43 8.59 -11.63 -1.94
N ARG A 44 7.61 -12.50 -2.22
CA ARG A 44 7.85 -13.93 -2.50
C ARG A 44 8.66 -14.13 -3.78
N VAL A 45 8.25 -13.49 -4.88
CA VAL A 45 9.00 -13.59 -6.14
C VAL A 45 10.39 -12.99 -5.99
N ARG A 46 10.49 -11.84 -5.30
CA ARG A 46 11.77 -11.18 -5.04
C ARG A 46 12.74 -12.08 -4.26
N ALA A 47 12.25 -12.75 -3.22
CA ALA A 47 13.03 -13.70 -2.44
C ALA A 47 13.46 -14.92 -3.26
N ALA A 48 12.55 -15.48 -4.06
CA ALA A 48 12.84 -16.63 -4.92
C ALA A 48 13.89 -16.32 -6.00
N LEU A 49 13.89 -15.10 -6.55
CA LEU A 49 14.84 -14.66 -7.58
C LEU A 49 16.14 -14.07 -7.03
N GLY A 50 16.24 -13.81 -5.72
CA GLY A 50 17.41 -13.18 -5.11
C GLY A 50 17.66 -11.73 -5.57
N VAL A 51 16.63 -11.01 -6.02
CA VAL A 51 16.78 -9.65 -6.60
C VAL A 51 16.53 -8.54 -5.56
N GLY A 52 17.41 -7.54 -5.50
CA GLY A 52 17.35 -6.45 -4.51
C GLY A 52 16.62 -5.18 -4.97
N LEU A 53 15.60 -5.30 -5.81
CA LEU A 53 14.98 -4.13 -6.46
C LEU A 53 14.15 -3.28 -5.49
N ARG A 54 14.26 -1.95 -5.66
CA ARG A 54 13.42 -0.95 -4.97
C ARG A 54 12.00 -1.01 -5.53
N SER A 55 11.01 -1.09 -4.65
CA SER A 55 9.59 -1.07 -5.00
C SER A 55 8.85 -0.06 -4.16
N ALA A 56 7.77 0.50 -4.70
CA ALA A 56 6.90 1.43 -4.01
C ALA A 56 5.43 1.14 -4.37
N LEU A 57 4.54 1.37 -3.41
CA LEU A 57 3.11 1.21 -3.57
C LEU A 57 2.46 2.57 -3.81
N LEU A 58 1.92 2.79 -5.01
CA LEU A 58 1.26 4.03 -5.39
C LEU A 58 -0.25 3.90 -5.26
N LYS A 59 -0.86 4.69 -4.37
CA LYS A 59 -2.31 4.83 -4.22
C LYS A 59 -2.74 6.28 -4.44
N GLY A 60 -4.03 6.50 -4.68
CA GLY A 60 -4.58 7.87 -4.71
C GLY A 60 -4.50 8.53 -3.32
N ARG A 61 -4.35 9.86 -3.29
CA ARG A 61 -4.17 10.67 -2.06
C ARG A 61 -5.16 10.38 -0.93
N ALA A 62 -6.40 10.02 -1.27
CA ALA A 62 -7.46 9.71 -0.32
C ALA A 62 -7.21 8.42 0.49
N ASN A 63 -6.18 7.64 0.12
CA ASN A 63 -5.76 6.43 0.83
C ASN A 63 -4.63 6.68 1.84
N TYR A 64 -4.23 7.95 2.04
CA TYR A 64 -3.19 8.33 2.98
C TYR A 64 -3.72 9.33 4.01
N LEU A 65 -3.18 9.26 5.22
CA LEU A 65 -3.45 10.25 6.25
C LEU A 65 -2.81 11.59 5.88
N CYS A 66 -3.61 12.65 5.86
CA CYS A 66 -3.13 14.00 5.61
C CYS A 66 -2.51 14.59 6.88
N LYS A 67 -1.18 14.55 6.99
CA LYS A 67 -0.43 15.05 8.16
C LYS A 67 -0.78 16.48 8.53
N TYR A 68 -0.92 17.37 7.54
CA TYR A 68 -1.30 18.76 7.75
C TYR A 68 -2.68 18.89 8.43
N ARG A 69 -3.70 18.21 7.91
CA ARG A 69 -5.05 18.23 8.52
C ARG A 69 -5.05 17.57 9.89
N THR A 70 -4.27 16.50 10.09
CA THR A 70 -4.11 15.90 11.41
C THR A 70 -3.49 16.87 12.41
N GLN A 71 -2.49 17.67 12.00
CA GLN A 71 -1.89 18.69 12.86
C GLN A 71 -2.88 19.83 13.16
N GLN A 72 -3.64 20.31 12.17
CA GLN A 72 -4.66 21.34 12.39
C GLN A 72 -5.75 20.88 13.36
N ALA A 73 -6.18 19.62 13.28
CA ALA A 73 -7.17 19.07 14.19
C ALA A 73 -6.66 18.93 15.65
N ARG A 74 -5.35 19.02 15.90
CA ARG A 74 -4.80 19.02 17.27
C ARG A 74 -5.10 20.37 17.91
N GLY A 75 -6.07 20.40 18.84
CA GLY A 75 -6.45 21.60 19.57
C GLY A 75 -7.60 22.40 18.93
N GLU A 76 -8.26 21.85 17.90
CA GLU A 76 -9.49 22.46 17.38
C GLU A 76 -10.68 22.23 18.32
N PRO A 77 -11.53 23.24 18.58
CA PRO A 77 -12.78 23.10 19.35
C PRO A 77 -13.78 22.11 18.72
N ARG A 78 -13.56 21.68 17.48
CA ARG A 78 -14.42 20.76 16.72
C ARG A 78 -14.45 19.34 17.30
N LEU A 79 -13.48 18.95 18.11
CA LEU A 79 -13.53 17.72 18.90
C LEU A 79 -14.35 18.00 20.16
N ALA A 80 -15.67 18.06 20.00
CA ALA A 80 -16.59 18.55 21.02
C ALA A 80 -16.95 17.49 22.07
N THR A 81 -16.83 16.19 21.73
CA THR A 81 -17.17 15.09 22.64
C THR A 81 -15.95 14.27 23.07
N PRO A 82 -15.96 13.68 24.28
CA PRO A 82 -14.90 12.77 24.73
C PRO A 82 -14.64 11.61 23.76
N GLU A 83 -15.69 11.10 23.09
CA GLU A 83 -15.58 10.02 22.11
C GLU A 83 -14.80 10.47 20.87
N GLN A 84 -15.07 11.67 20.36
CA GLN A 84 -14.34 12.23 19.22
C GLN A 84 -12.85 12.44 19.56
N VAL A 85 -12.55 12.92 20.76
CA VAL A 85 -11.18 13.07 21.25
C VAL A 85 -10.48 11.70 21.30
N SER A 86 -11.13 10.68 21.86
CA SER A 86 -10.60 9.31 21.92
C SER A 86 -10.33 8.72 20.53
N GLN A 87 -11.27 8.88 19.59
CA GLN A 87 -11.10 8.43 18.21
C GLN A 87 -9.93 9.14 17.51
N PHE A 88 -9.82 10.45 17.69
CA PHE A 88 -8.72 11.23 17.12
C PHE A 88 -7.36 10.79 17.69
N GLN A 89 -7.27 10.54 19.00
CA GLN A 89 -6.04 10.01 19.60
C GLN A 89 -5.65 8.64 19.03
N ARG A 90 -6.61 7.77 18.73
CA ARG A 90 -6.33 6.49 18.05
C ARG A 90 -5.73 6.69 16.66
N ILE A 91 -6.22 7.66 15.88
CA ILE A 91 -5.66 8.00 14.56
C ILE A 91 -4.22 8.54 14.71
N VAL A 92 -3.98 9.41 15.69
CA VAL A 92 -2.65 9.95 15.98
C VAL A 92 -1.69 8.84 16.39
N ALA A 93 -2.09 7.95 17.29
CA ALA A 93 -1.27 6.82 17.73
C ALA A 93 -0.95 5.85 16.58
N TRP A 94 -1.92 5.63 15.67
CA TRP A 94 -1.70 4.83 14.46
C TRP A 94 -0.70 5.49 13.50
N SER A 95 -0.76 6.82 13.33
CA SER A 95 0.11 7.54 12.38
C SER A 95 1.61 7.45 12.66
N GLY A 96 2.02 7.09 13.88
CA GLY A 96 3.42 6.90 14.26
C GLY A 96 3.95 5.48 14.03
N ARG A 97 3.13 4.54 13.55
CA ARG A 97 3.50 3.12 13.36
C ARG A 97 3.92 2.76 11.94
N THR A 98 3.85 3.71 11.01
CA THR A 98 4.10 3.55 9.57
C THR A 98 5.11 4.57 9.09
#